data_AF-A0A2M7D7R5-F1
#
_entry.id   AF-A0A2M7D7R5-F1
#
_cell.length_a   1.000
_cell.length_b   1.000
_cell.length_c   1.000
_cell.angle_alpha   90.00
_cell.angle_beta   90.00
_cell.angle_gamma   90.00
#
_symmetry.space_group_name_H-M   'P 1'
#
loop_
_entity.id
_entity.type
_entity.pdbx_description
1 polymer ?
#
loop_
_entity_poly.entity_id
_entity_poly.type
_entity_poly.pdbx_seq_one_letter_code
_entity_poly.pdbx_strand_id
1 'polypeptide(L)'
;MADLVRIFATSQVQTIVILIVVDVVLGIIAALLKKDFALGKVAGFMKTGILKYVFAFAVLVLIGQALPAMAMVVKISYFLIVLALAGSILDNLGKMGLPIPKILRK
;
A
#
# COMPACT_ATOMS: atom_id res chain seq x y z
N MET A 1 4.32 -17.33 17.03
CA MET A 1 4.68 -15.89 16.93
C MET A 1 5.94 -15.64 16.09
N ALA A 2 7.00 -16.44 16.24
CA ALA A 2 8.23 -16.29 15.44
C ALA A 2 8.01 -16.35 13.93
N ASP A 3 7.11 -17.21 13.44
CA ASP A 3 6.82 -17.32 12.00
C ASP A 3 6.05 -16.13 11.44
N LEU A 4 5.14 -15.53 12.23
CA LEU A 4 4.48 -14.28 11.86
C LEU A 4 5.50 -13.15 11.73
N VAL A 5 6.40 -12.99 12.70
CA VAL A 5 7.45 -11.98 12.65
C VAL A 5 8.35 -12.18 11.43
N ARG A 6 8.68 -13.43 11.08
CA ARG A 6 9.46 -13.75 9.86
C ARG A 6 8.73 -13.36 8.57
N ILE A 7 7.41 -13.56 8.50
CA ILE A 7 6.59 -13.14 7.35
C ILE A 7 6.63 -11.62 7.19
N PHE A 8 6.43 -10.87 8.28
CA PHE A 8 6.49 -9.41 8.26
C PHE A 8 7.91 -8.85 8.05
N ALA A 9 8.95 -9.63 8.34
CA ALA A 9 10.35 -9.27 8.13
C ALA A 9 10.85 -9.52 6.69
N THR A 10 10.02 -10.09 5.81
CA THR A 10 10.41 -10.26 4.40
C THR A 10 10.58 -8.91 3.71
N SER A 11 11.58 -8.80 2.82
CA SER A 11 11.87 -7.57 2.06
C SER A 11 10.66 -7.07 1.24
N GLN A 12 9.82 -8.00 0.78
CA GLN A 12 8.58 -7.71 0.07
C GLN A 12 7.55 -7.00 0.96
N VAL A 13 7.30 -7.52 2.16
CA VAL A 13 6.38 -6.88 3.11
C VAL A 13 6.92 -5.52 3.54
N GLN A 14 8.22 -5.42 3.82
CA GLN A 14 8.85 -4.14 4.16
C GLN A 14 8.67 -3.10 3.05
N THR A 15 8.86 -3.49 1.78
CA THR A 15 8.65 -2.61 0.63
C THR A 15 7.22 -2.11 0.55
N ILE A 16 6.23 -3.01 0.70
CA ILE A 16 4.80 -2.63 0.72
C ILE A 16 4.52 -1.65 1.87
N VAL A 17 5.04 -1.92 3.07
CA VAL A 17 4.85 -1.05 4.23
C VAL A 17 5.48 0.33 4.01
N ILE A 18 6.69 0.41 3.45
CA ILE A 18 7.34 1.69 3.12
C ILE A 18 6.50 2.47 2.10
N LEU A 19 6.05 1.81 1.02
CA LEU A 19 5.20 2.46 0.01
C LEU A 19 3.88 2.98 0.60
N ILE A 20 3.27 2.21 1.50
CA ILE A 20 2.09 2.66 2.24
C ILE A 20 2.40 3.90 3.08
N VAL A 21 3.50 3.91 3.83
CA VAL A 21 3.87 5.06 4.66
C VAL A 21 4.08 6.30 3.79
N VAL A 22 4.78 6.16 2.67
CA VAL A 22 4.97 7.25 1.69
C VAL A 22 3.62 7.75 1.17
N ASP A 23 2.75 6.85 0.74
CA ASP A 23 1.43 7.20 0.21
C ASP A 23 0.56 7.94 1.26
N VAL A 24 0.57 7.48 2.51
CA VAL A 24 -0.13 8.13 3.63
C VAL A 24 0.38 9.55 3.83
N VAL A 25 1.71 9.72 3.92
CA VAL A 25 2.33 11.03 4.16
C VAL A 25 1.99 11.98 3.02
N LEU A 26 2.12 11.53 1.76
CA LEU A 26 1.75 12.33 0.59
C LEU A 26 0.26 12.66 0.56
N GLY A 27 -0.61 11.72 0.91
CA GLY A 27 -2.05 11.96 1.01
C GLY A 27 -2.42 12.99 2.08
N ILE A 28 -1.74 12.95 3.24
CA ILE A 28 -1.89 13.96 4.30
C ILE A 28 -1.43 15.33 3.81
N ILE A 29 -0.24 15.42 3.21
CA ILE A 29 0.28 16.68 2.67
C ILE A 29 -0.66 17.24 1.59
N ALA A 30 -1.11 16.41 0.65
CA ALA A 30 -2.05 16.82 -0.38
C ALA A 30 -3.38 17.34 0.20
N ALA A 31 -3.90 16.70 1.25
CA ALA A 31 -5.11 17.16 1.94
C ALA A 31 -4.89 18.48 2.70
N LEU A 32 -3.72 18.68 3.31
CA LEU A 32 -3.36 19.94 3.97
C LEU A 32 -3.24 21.09 2.96
N LEU A 33 -2.56 20.87 1.83
CA LEU A 33 -2.43 21.87 0.76
C LEU A 33 -3.78 22.28 0.18
N LYS A 34 -4.72 21.33 0.10
CA LYS A 34 -6.10 21.59 -0.35
C LYS A 34 -7.03 22.14 0.73
N LYS A 35 -6.55 22.31 1.98
CA LYS A 35 -7.35 22.69 3.16
C LYS A 35 -8.55 21.74 3.44
N ASP A 36 -8.46 20.49 2.98
CA ASP A 36 -9.50 19.46 3.11
C ASP A 36 -9.19 18.43 4.21
N PHE A 37 -8.15 18.69 5.01
CA PHE A 37 -7.66 17.78 6.02
C PHE A 37 -8.69 17.58 7.14
N ALA A 38 -9.01 16.32 7.41
CA ALA A 38 -9.87 15.92 8.52
C ALA A 38 -9.33 14.63 9.15
N LEU A 39 -9.15 14.61 10.47
CA LEU A 39 -8.67 13.44 11.21
C LEU A 39 -9.53 12.19 10.98
N GLY A 40 -10.84 12.35 10.83
CA GLY A 40 -11.75 11.25 10.48
C GLY A 40 -11.45 10.62 9.12
N LYS A 41 -11.04 11.41 8.11
CA LYS A 41 -10.63 10.90 6.80
C LYS A 41 -9.30 10.12 6.89
N VAL A 42 -8.36 10.59 7.70
CA VAL A 42 -7.09 9.88 7.97
C VAL A 42 -7.35 8.54 8.66
N ALA A 43 -8.15 8.53 9.73
CA ALA A 43 -8.53 7.29 10.43
C ALA A 43 -9.28 6.30 9.50
N GLY A 44 -10.15 6.82 8.63
CA GLY A 44 -10.83 6.03 7.60
C GLY A 44 -9.85 5.39 6.62
N PHE A 45 -8.85 6.15 6.16
CA PHE A 45 -7.79 5.66 5.28
C PHE A 45 -6.91 4.59 5.93
N MET A 46 -6.51 4.79 7.20
CA MET A 46 -5.74 3.80 7.96
C MET A 46 -6.49 2.47 8.09
N LYS A 47 -7.79 2.50 8.42
CA LYS A 47 -8.61 1.29 8.59
C LYS A 47 -8.94 0.58 7.28
N THR A 48 -9.32 1.33 6.25
CA THR A 48 -9.87 0.74 5.03
C THR A 48 -8.84 0.57 3.92
N GLY A 49 -7.82 1.43 3.85
CA GLY A 49 -6.72 1.29 2.90
C GLY A 49 -5.63 0.38 3.45
N ILE A 50 -4.93 0.84 4.49
CA ILE A 50 -3.67 0.22 4.95
C ILE A 50 -3.88 -1.18 5.51
N LEU A 51 -4.78 -1.30 6.49
CA LEU A 51 -5.06 -2.57 7.15
C LEU A 51 -5.51 -3.65 6.15
N LYS A 52 -6.28 -3.28 5.12
CA LYS A 52 -6.67 -4.23 4.07
C LYS A 52 -5.48 -4.71 3.25
N TYR A 53 -4.61 -3.81 2.79
CA TYR A 53 -3.45 -4.21 1.97
C TYR A 53 -2.46 -5.08 2.74
N VAL A 54 -2.10 -4.67 3.96
CA VAL A 54 -1.14 -5.40 4.80
C VAL A 54 -1.73 -6.75 5.22
N PHE A 55 -2.99 -6.80 5.65
CA PHE A 55 -3.64 -8.04 6.06
C PHE A 55 -3.89 -8.99 4.89
N ALA A 56 -4.38 -8.49 3.74
CA ALA A 56 -4.61 -9.31 2.55
C ALA A 56 -3.30 -9.93 2.05
N PHE A 57 -2.21 -9.16 2.02
CA PHE A 57 -0.91 -9.70 1.61
C PHE A 57 -0.35 -10.70 2.63
N ALA A 58 -0.47 -10.43 3.93
CA ALA A 58 -0.05 -11.39 4.97
C ALA A 58 -0.78 -12.74 4.86
N VAL A 59 -2.10 -12.72 4.60
CA VAL A 59 -2.89 -13.92 4.35
C VAL A 59 -2.41 -14.65 3.10
N LEU A 60 -2.13 -13.93 2.00
CA LEU A 60 -1.60 -14.54 0.78
C LEU A 60 -0.24 -15.20 0.99
N VAL A 61 0.67 -14.58 1.76
CA VAL A 61 1.97 -15.16 2.08
C VAL A 61 1.80 -16.44 2.91
N LEU A 62 0.91 -16.45 3.90
CA LEU A 62 0.60 -17.64 4.69
C LEU A 62 0.09 -18.79 3.81
N ILE A 63 -0.82 -18.49 2.88
CA ILE A 63 -1.34 -19.48 1.92
C ILE A 63 -0.22 -19.99 1.00
N GLY A 64 0.65 -19.10 0.50
CA GLY A 64 1.77 -19.48 -0.37
C GLY A 64 2.82 -20.35 0.34
N GLN A 65 3.01 -20.17 1.66
CA GLN A 65 3.87 -21.04 2.46
C GLN A 65 3.25 -22.42 2.69
N ALA A 66 1.93 -22.48 2.90
CA ALA A 66 1.21 -23.74 3.10
C ALA A 66 1.02 -24.54 1.79
N LEU A 67 0.84 -23.84 0.66
CA LEU A 67 0.63 -24.42 -0.66
C LEU A 67 1.62 -23.82 -1.68
N PRO A 68 2.75 -24.50 -1.95
CA PRO A 68 3.76 -24.01 -2.89
C PRO A 68 3.21 -23.78 -4.31
N ALA A 69 2.15 -24.48 -4.71
CA ALA A 69 1.45 -24.27 -5.98
C ALA A 69 0.89 -22.84 -6.13
N MET A 70 0.66 -22.12 -5.03
CA MET A 70 0.17 -20.74 -5.02
C MET A 70 1.29 -19.69 -5.05
N ALA A 71 2.56 -20.09 -5.11
CA ALA A 71 3.70 -19.16 -5.10
C ALA A 71 3.65 -18.13 -6.25
N MET A 72 3.12 -18.52 -7.42
CA MET A 72 2.93 -17.60 -8.54
C MET A 72 1.87 -16.55 -8.23
N VAL A 73 0.77 -16.92 -7.56
CA VAL A 73 -0.27 -15.98 -7.13
C VAL A 73 0.31 -14.95 -6.16
N VAL A 74 1.09 -15.40 -5.16
CA VAL A 74 1.74 -14.48 -4.20
C VAL A 74 2.66 -13.48 -4.92
N LYS A 75 3.45 -13.93 -5.90
CA LYS A 75 4.31 -13.05 -6.71
C LYS A 75 3.50 -12.04 -7.52
N ILE A 76 2.46 -12.48 -8.22
CA ILE A 76 1.60 -11.57 -9.02
C ILE A 76 0.91 -10.55 -8.11
N SER A 77 0.35 -10.99 -6.97
CA SER A 77 -0.29 -10.10 -6.00
C SER A 77 0.69 -9.06 -5.46
N TYR A 78 1.95 -9.43 -5.19
CA TYR A 78 2.98 -8.47 -4.79
C TYR A 78 3.14 -7.34 -5.83
N PHE A 79 3.30 -7.68 -7.11
CA PHE A 79 3.44 -6.68 -8.16
C PHE A 79 2.20 -5.80 -8.32
N LEU A 80 1.00 -6.39 -8.25
CA LEU A 80 -0.25 -5.64 -8.33
C LEU A 80 -0.40 -4.64 -7.17
N ILE A 81 -0.01 -5.04 -5.95
CA ILE A 81 -0.03 -4.15 -4.78
C ILE A 81 0.96 -3.00 -4.97
N VAL A 82 2.19 -3.30 -5.41
CA VAL A 82 3.22 -2.27 -5.65
C VAL A 82 2.75 -1.27 -6.72
N LEU A 83 2.19 -1.75 -7.83
CA LEU A 83 1.67 -0.88 -8.89
C LEU A 83 0.48 -0.04 -8.41
N ALA A 84 -0.42 -0.61 -7.62
CA ALA A 84 -1.55 0.12 -7.04
C ALA A 84 -1.07 1.23 -6.08
N LEU A 85 -0.06 0.95 -5.24
CA LEU A 85 0.53 1.93 -4.34
C LEU A 85 1.28 3.02 -5.12
N ALA A 86 2.03 2.65 -6.15
CA ALA A 86 2.71 3.61 -7.03
C ALA A 86 1.69 4.55 -7.70
N GLY A 87 0.60 4.03 -8.25
CA GLY A 87 -0.47 4.84 -8.84
C GLY A 87 -1.14 5.79 -7.83
N SER A 88 -1.33 5.33 -6.58
CA SER A 88 -1.86 6.16 -5.47
C SER A 88 -0.90 7.30 -5.10
N ILE A 89 0.39 6.99 -4.98
CA ILE A 89 1.45 7.98 -4.72
C ILE A 89 1.47 9.04 -5.83
N LEU A 90 1.45 8.60 -7.09
CA LEU A 90 1.45 9.47 -8.26
C LEU A 90 0.19 10.36 -8.32
N ASP A 91 -0.97 9.85 -7.91
CA ASP A 91 -2.19 10.65 -7.78
C ASP A 91 -2.06 11.71 -6.66
N ASN A 92 -1.53 11.34 -5.49
CA ASN A 92 -1.28 12.29 -4.41
C ASN A 92 -0.29 13.39 -4.82
N LEU A 93 0.80 13.03 -5.50
CA LEU A 93 1.74 14.01 -6.09
C LEU A 93 1.04 14.91 -7.12
N GLY A 94 0.17 14.34 -7.96
CA GLY A 94 -0.65 15.08 -8.91
C GLY A 94 -1.61 16.07 -8.24
N LYS A 95 -2.17 15.72 -7.08
CA LYS A 95 -2.99 16.62 -6.25
C LYS A 95 -2.19 17.77 -5.63
N MET A 96 -0.88 17.60 -5.48
CA MET A 96 0.05 18.64 -5.00
C MET A 96 0.54 19.59 -6.11
N GLY A 97 0.10 19.40 -7.36
CA GLY A 97 0.43 20.28 -8.49
C GLY A 97 1.54 19.77 -9.41
N LEU A 98 2.07 18.55 -9.18
CA LEU A 98 3.03 17.95 -10.10
C LEU A 98 2.36 17.55 -11.43
N PRO A 99 3.03 17.76 -12.59
CA PRO A 99 2.49 17.44 -13.91
C PRO A 99 2.59 15.93 -14.21
N ILE A 100 1.91 15.10 -13.41
CA ILE A 100 1.86 13.66 -13.61
C ILE A 100 0.82 13.30 -14.70
N PRO A 101 1.14 12.53 -15.74
CA PRO A 101 0.18 12.07 -16.74
C PRO A 101 -1.01 11.32 -16.12
N LYS A 102 -2.23 11.59 -16.60
CA LYS A 102 -3.46 10.95 -16.05
C LYS A 102 -3.44 9.42 -16.14
N ILE A 103 -2.77 8.86 -17.15
CA ILE A 103 -2.67 7.40 -17.34
C ILE A 103 -1.86 6.69 -16.25
N LEU A 104 -1.04 7.44 -15.49
CA LEU A 104 -0.22 6.90 -14.40
C LEU A 104 -0.84 7.13 -13.02
N ARG A 105 -2.00 7.81 -12.95
CA ARG A 105 -2.75 8.06 -11.73
C ARG A 105 -3.83 7.00 -11.56
N LYS A 106 -4.32 6.85 -10.33
CA LYS A 106 -5.44 5.99 -9.96
C LYS A 106 -6.79 6.58 -10.39
#